data_AF-E3FNY2-F1
#
_entry.id   AF-E3FNY2-F1
#
_cell.length_a   1.000
_cell.length_b   1.000
_cell.length_c   1.000
_cell.angle_alpha   90.00
_cell.angle_beta   90.00
_cell.angle_gamma   90.00
#
_symmetry.space_group_name_H-M   'P 1'
#
loop_
_entity.id
_entity.type
_entity.pdbx_description
1 polymer ?
#
loop_
_entity_poly.entity_id
_entity_poly.type
_entity_poly.pdbx_seq_one_letter_code
_entity_poly.pdbx_strand_id
1 'polypeptide(L)'
;MSQLVTKRIRSAAMAVVFTAAPAAFAGASDTSDGACGSTSAGWNAPNGALVLTRGSGGPVTSVLSGVGEYRTHSLLSHGPGGEVTHETMYTPGTNGWPTYCSTPLKVNELTSGYPGAARINQGAIYQYLYGGGGLEYIAYQRSRSSAGYDTKGETITNWMLHSMPTVATASKKDGSQSLLRIKGDNGYPLNYTLYQYRDLENVHLGAAGWNNGMVCSTMIAYAQYKAGFGPVSAFTYDHATLVSAGNSLYNAVENECNTGLGFWTDIGSKATCFEGICDDAARQVRNCMAAGQCGTDSSSVWSNIANDPNTVSRSISPDRLGGWSGHPYSGAGTTVWSYDTSNTVQWNSGGNVYGCWF
;
A
#
# COMPACT_ATOMS: atom_id res chain seq x y z
N MET A 1 21.60 33.87 88.19
CA MET A 1 20.75 32.72 88.57
C MET A 1 19.78 32.44 87.44
N SER A 2 19.70 31.17 87.04
CA SER A 2 18.64 30.47 86.28
C SER A 2 18.30 30.83 84.83
N GLN A 3 18.74 29.90 83.97
CA GLN A 3 17.96 29.05 83.06
C GLN A 3 17.47 29.57 81.69
N LEU A 4 17.98 28.85 80.69
CA LEU A 4 17.50 28.67 79.32
C LEU A 4 15.98 28.43 79.23
N VAL A 5 15.33 29.08 78.25
CA VAL A 5 14.18 28.50 77.55
C VAL A 5 14.39 28.67 76.05
N THR A 6 14.47 27.54 75.36
CA THR A 6 14.52 27.37 73.91
C THR A 6 13.16 27.67 73.28
N LYS A 7 13.12 28.43 72.18
CA LYS A 7 12.02 28.30 71.21
C LYS A 7 12.48 28.48 69.77
N ARG A 8 12.06 27.51 68.97
CA ARG A 8 12.52 27.13 67.64
C ARG A 8 12.07 28.12 66.57
N ILE A 9 12.99 28.45 65.67
CA ILE A 9 12.72 28.99 64.33
C ILE A 9 12.19 27.81 63.49
N ARG A 10 11.01 27.98 62.88
CA ARG A 10 10.52 27.09 61.81
C ARG A 10 10.45 27.89 60.51
N SER A 11 11.49 27.73 59.70
CA SER A 11 11.49 28.08 58.28
C SER A 11 10.59 27.08 57.54
N ALA A 12 9.58 27.57 56.85
CA ALA A 12 8.83 26.77 55.88
C ALA A 12 9.57 26.83 54.54
N ALA A 13 10.38 25.81 54.25
CA ALA A 13 10.86 25.55 52.89
C ALA A 13 9.74 24.84 52.13
N MET A 14 9.15 25.53 51.15
CA MET A 14 8.16 25.00 50.24
C MET A 14 8.90 24.15 49.20
N ALA A 15 8.88 22.83 49.37
CA ALA A 15 9.42 21.89 48.40
C ALA A 15 8.45 21.79 47.22
N VAL A 16 8.80 22.45 46.11
CA VAL A 16 8.14 22.25 44.81
C VAL A 16 8.67 20.96 44.23
N VAL A 17 7.92 19.88 44.39
CA VAL A 17 8.18 18.61 43.70
C VAL A 17 7.65 18.76 42.27
N PHE A 18 8.55 19.03 41.32
CA PHE A 18 8.26 18.81 39.90
C PHE A 18 8.26 17.30 39.65
N THR A 19 7.10 16.67 39.71
CA THR A 19 6.89 15.35 39.11
C THR A 19 6.89 15.51 37.60
N ALA A 20 8.06 15.41 36.97
CA ALA A 20 8.17 15.21 35.53
C ALA A 20 7.67 13.79 35.22
N ALA A 21 6.37 13.66 34.92
CA ALA A 21 5.87 12.49 34.24
C ALA A 21 6.48 12.47 32.83
N PRO A 22 7.07 11.37 32.36
CA PRO A 22 7.39 11.24 30.95
C PRO A 22 6.04 11.19 30.22
N ALA A 23 5.68 12.30 29.56
CA ALA A 23 4.64 12.27 28.55
C ALA A 23 5.17 11.40 27.40
N ALA A 24 4.87 10.12 27.44
CA ALA A 24 4.97 9.26 26.28
C ALA A 24 3.98 9.82 25.26
N PHE A 25 4.45 10.68 24.36
CA PHE A 25 3.71 11.07 23.17
C PHE A 25 3.53 9.79 22.35
N ALA A 26 2.37 9.15 22.50
CA ALA A 26 1.90 8.15 21.57
C ALA A 26 1.84 8.83 20.19
N GLY A 27 2.74 8.42 19.28
CA GLY A 27 2.76 8.95 17.92
C GLY A 27 1.41 8.73 17.25
N ALA A 28 0.74 9.81 16.86
CA ALA A 28 -0.51 9.74 16.12
C ALA A 28 -0.31 8.89 14.85
N SER A 29 -1.25 7.99 14.57
CA SER A 29 -1.41 7.45 13.21
C SER A 29 -1.96 8.60 12.38
N ASP A 30 -1.23 9.06 11.37
CA ASP A 30 -1.80 10.06 10.48
C ASP A 30 -2.85 9.39 9.60
N THR A 31 -4.00 10.04 9.45
CA THR A 31 -5.10 9.64 8.57
C THR A 31 -5.42 10.81 7.64
N SER A 32 -4.38 11.56 7.27
CA SER A 32 -4.39 12.71 6.38
C SER A 32 -4.93 12.36 4.99
N ASP A 33 -4.82 11.09 4.57
CA ASP A 33 -5.47 10.58 3.37
C ASP A 33 -7.00 10.75 3.44
N GLY A 34 -7.58 11.21 2.33
CA GLY A 34 -9.02 11.23 2.16
C GLY A 34 -9.57 9.80 2.15
N ALA A 35 -10.06 9.32 3.29
CA ALA A 35 -10.50 7.94 3.48
C ALA A 35 -11.92 7.67 2.95
N CYS A 36 -12.80 8.65 3.11
CA CYS A 36 -14.23 8.50 2.91
C CYS A 36 -14.77 9.47 1.87
N GLY A 37 -15.69 9.02 1.05
CA GLY A 37 -16.34 9.86 0.05
C GLY A 37 -17.59 9.21 -0.52
N SER A 38 -18.27 9.96 -1.38
CA SER A 38 -19.49 9.51 -2.04
C SER A 38 -19.36 9.62 -3.55
N THR A 39 -20.03 8.72 -4.25
CA THR A 39 -20.31 8.87 -5.67
C THR A 39 -21.81 8.73 -5.91
N SER A 40 -22.35 9.57 -6.80
CA SER A 40 -23.77 9.55 -7.19
C SER A 40 -24.11 8.54 -8.30
N ALA A 41 -23.08 7.88 -8.84
CA ALA A 41 -23.17 6.86 -9.85
C ALA A 41 -22.13 5.76 -9.60
N GLY A 42 -22.39 4.52 -10.00
CA GLY A 42 -21.37 3.50 -10.16
C GLY A 42 -20.60 3.67 -11.47
N TRP A 43 -19.48 2.98 -11.61
CA TRP A 43 -18.74 2.96 -12.88
C TRP A 43 -19.36 2.01 -13.93
N ASN A 44 -18.85 2.07 -15.17
CA ASN A 44 -19.24 1.20 -16.29
C ASN A 44 -18.40 -0.09 -16.41
N ALA A 45 -17.45 -0.33 -15.50
CA ALA A 45 -16.61 -1.53 -15.56
C ALA A 45 -17.45 -2.77 -15.17
N PRO A 46 -17.62 -3.77 -16.06
CA PRO A 46 -18.45 -4.94 -15.79
C PRO A 46 -17.84 -5.86 -14.73
N ASN A 47 -18.62 -6.83 -14.26
CA ASN A 47 -18.12 -7.87 -13.36
C ASN A 47 -16.96 -8.61 -14.04
N GLY A 48 -15.87 -8.83 -13.32
CA GLY A 48 -14.69 -9.50 -13.86
C GLY A 48 -13.74 -8.59 -14.63
N ALA A 49 -13.99 -7.29 -14.70
CA ALA A 49 -13.08 -6.35 -15.36
C ALA A 49 -11.85 -6.07 -14.48
N LEU A 50 -10.68 -6.11 -15.11
CA LEU A 50 -9.42 -5.60 -14.55
C LEU A 50 -9.39 -4.09 -14.78
N VAL A 51 -9.51 -3.31 -13.72
CA VAL A 51 -9.38 -1.85 -13.78
C VAL A 51 -7.96 -1.48 -13.38
N LEU A 52 -7.31 -0.66 -14.17
CA LEU A 52 -5.92 -0.28 -13.95
C LEU A 52 -5.80 1.22 -13.94
N THR A 53 -4.96 1.72 -13.04
CA THR A 53 -4.82 3.14 -12.83
C THR A 53 -3.37 3.55 -12.74
N ARG A 54 -3.15 4.85 -12.90
CA ARG A 54 -1.89 5.52 -12.57
C ARG A 54 -2.18 6.70 -11.67
N GLY A 55 -1.49 6.74 -10.54
CA GLY A 55 -1.43 7.91 -9.67
C GLY A 55 -0.36 8.90 -10.15
N SER A 56 -0.52 10.17 -9.81
CA SER A 56 0.38 11.27 -10.18
C SER A 56 1.61 11.41 -9.29
N GLY A 57 1.73 10.53 -8.30
CA GLY A 57 2.80 10.56 -7.32
C GLY A 57 2.75 9.35 -6.39
N GLY A 58 3.53 9.41 -5.31
CA GLY A 58 3.61 8.36 -4.31
C GLY A 58 4.66 7.28 -4.60
N PRO A 59 5.05 6.52 -3.56
CA PRO A 59 6.20 5.61 -3.60
C PRO A 59 6.08 4.53 -4.68
N VAL A 60 4.88 3.99 -4.88
CA VAL A 60 4.62 2.94 -5.87
C VAL A 60 4.73 3.46 -7.30
N THR A 61 4.29 4.69 -7.56
CA THR A 61 4.41 5.33 -8.87
C THR A 61 5.88 5.53 -9.25
N SER A 62 6.72 5.94 -8.31
CA SER A 62 8.16 6.13 -8.52
C SER A 62 8.88 4.80 -8.73
N VAL A 63 8.54 3.75 -7.97
CA VAL A 63 9.08 2.40 -8.17
C VAL A 63 8.74 1.88 -9.57
N LEU A 64 7.45 1.95 -9.94
CA LEU A 64 6.98 1.39 -11.20
C LEU A 64 7.51 2.17 -12.40
N SER A 65 7.56 3.50 -12.31
CA SER A 65 8.23 4.31 -13.34
C SER A 65 9.73 3.99 -13.43
N GLY A 66 10.39 3.73 -12.30
CA GLY A 66 11.80 3.36 -12.23
C GLY A 66 12.14 1.99 -12.86
N VAL A 67 11.15 1.08 -12.96
CA VAL A 67 11.26 -0.20 -13.70
C VAL A 67 10.69 -0.14 -15.12
N GLY A 68 10.31 1.05 -15.61
CA GLY A 68 9.77 1.24 -16.96
C GLY A 68 8.30 0.87 -17.12
N GLU A 69 7.56 0.71 -16.01
CA GLU A 69 6.13 0.42 -16.00
C GLU A 69 5.32 1.71 -15.84
N TYR A 70 4.16 1.75 -16.49
CA TYR A 70 3.29 2.91 -16.50
C TYR A 70 2.16 2.80 -15.47
N ARG A 71 1.44 1.66 -15.42
CA ARG A 71 0.30 1.50 -14.51
C ARG A 71 0.77 1.16 -13.11
N THR A 72 0.14 1.78 -12.11
CA THR A 72 0.61 1.72 -10.72
C THR A 72 -0.28 0.94 -9.78
N HIS A 73 -1.55 0.76 -10.15
CA HIS A 73 -2.50 0.03 -9.35
C HIS A 73 -3.42 -0.81 -10.24
N SER A 74 -3.88 -1.93 -9.69
CA SER A 74 -4.87 -2.81 -10.32
C SER A 74 -6.00 -3.08 -9.35
N LEU A 75 -7.21 -3.13 -9.88
CA LEU A 75 -8.44 -3.35 -9.15
C LEU A 75 -9.23 -4.42 -9.90
N LEU A 76 -10.04 -5.18 -9.17
CA LEU A 76 -10.94 -6.14 -9.78
C LEU A 76 -12.39 -5.72 -9.52
N SER A 77 -13.12 -5.43 -10.60
CA SER A 77 -14.50 -4.95 -10.54
C SER A 77 -15.49 -6.09 -10.31
N HIS A 78 -16.38 -5.95 -9.33
CA HIS A 78 -17.55 -6.84 -9.15
C HIS A 78 -18.81 -6.30 -9.82
N GLY A 79 -18.64 -5.42 -10.82
CA GLY A 79 -19.71 -4.93 -11.70
C GLY A 79 -20.15 -3.47 -11.47
N PRO A 80 -21.03 -2.95 -12.35
CA PRO A 80 -21.55 -1.60 -12.25
C PRO A 80 -22.40 -1.46 -10.97
N GLY A 81 -21.92 -0.69 -10.00
CA GLY A 81 -22.59 -0.55 -8.69
C GLY A 81 -22.20 -1.60 -7.65
N GLY A 82 -21.35 -2.57 -8.00
CA GLY A 82 -20.84 -3.60 -7.09
C GLY A 82 -19.68 -3.11 -6.21
N GLU A 83 -19.11 -4.02 -5.43
CA GLU A 83 -17.85 -3.76 -4.73
C GLU A 83 -16.67 -3.75 -5.70
N VAL A 84 -15.51 -3.34 -5.19
CA VAL A 84 -14.22 -3.46 -5.86
C VAL A 84 -13.26 -4.18 -4.93
N THR A 85 -12.59 -5.21 -5.42
CA THR A 85 -11.46 -5.80 -4.71
C THR A 85 -10.18 -5.07 -5.08
N HIS A 86 -9.44 -4.64 -4.09
CA HIS A 86 -8.11 -4.05 -4.26
C HIS A 86 -7.24 -4.29 -3.02
N GLU A 87 -5.98 -3.91 -3.12
CA GLU A 87 -5.01 -4.04 -2.05
C GLU A 87 -4.13 -2.81 -2.00
N THR A 88 -4.23 -2.07 -0.90
CA THR A 88 -3.51 -0.81 -0.73
C THR A 88 -3.21 -0.57 0.74
N MET A 89 -2.48 0.51 1.03
CA MET A 89 -2.28 0.99 2.38
C MET A 89 -2.47 2.51 2.45
N TYR A 90 -2.96 2.99 3.59
CA TYR A 90 -2.88 4.41 3.92
C TYR A 90 -1.44 4.80 4.27
N THR A 91 -1.17 6.10 4.24
CA THR A 91 0.10 6.71 4.63
C THR A 91 0.56 6.28 6.03
N PRO A 92 1.69 5.55 6.17
CA PRO A 92 2.18 5.13 7.48
C PRO A 92 2.37 6.29 8.45
N GLY A 93 1.93 6.11 9.68
CA GLY A 93 2.21 7.05 10.75
C GLY A 93 3.70 7.10 11.11
N THR A 94 4.06 8.10 11.90
CA THR A 94 5.44 8.32 12.36
C THR A 94 5.68 7.82 13.77
N ASN A 95 6.92 7.42 14.08
CA ASN A 95 7.32 7.02 15.42
C ASN A 95 7.36 8.22 16.40
N GLY A 96 7.37 7.90 17.69
CA GLY A 96 7.62 8.85 18.76
C GLY A 96 9.11 9.06 19.02
N TRP A 97 9.46 10.10 19.77
CA TRP A 97 10.83 10.36 20.19
C TRP A 97 11.29 9.33 21.26
N PRO A 98 12.56 8.86 21.26
CA PRO A 98 13.65 9.23 20.34
C PRO A 98 13.72 8.38 19.07
N THR A 99 12.96 7.28 18.97
CA THR A 99 12.99 6.33 17.85
C THR A 99 12.75 6.98 16.48
N TYR A 100 11.97 8.06 16.46
CA TYR A 100 11.75 8.89 15.29
C TYR A 100 13.05 9.30 14.57
N CYS A 101 14.12 9.60 15.31
CA CYS A 101 15.39 10.08 14.74
C CYS A 101 16.29 8.96 14.17
N SER A 102 15.76 7.74 14.00
CA SER A 102 16.46 6.65 13.32
C SER A 102 15.50 5.85 12.42
N THR A 103 14.27 5.63 12.88
CA THR A 103 13.21 5.03 12.07
C THR A 103 12.02 5.96 12.11
N PRO A 104 11.90 6.92 11.17
CA PRO A 104 10.87 7.95 11.25
C PRO A 104 9.46 7.38 11.14
N LEU A 105 9.30 6.31 10.37
CA LEU A 105 8.02 5.66 10.09
C LEU A 105 7.77 4.47 11.01
N LYS A 106 6.50 4.24 11.33
CA LYS A 106 6.06 3.08 12.12
C LYS A 106 6.34 1.77 11.37
N VAL A 107 7.24 0.97 11.94
CA VAL A 107 7.71 -0.28 11.33
C VAL A 107 6.55 -1.23 11.03
N ASN A 108 5.61 -1.38 11.96
CA ASN A 108 4.46 -2.28 11.80
C ASN A 108 3.53 -1.86 10.66
N GLU A 109 3.41 -0.56 10.38
CA GLU A 109 2.59 -0.05 9.28
C GLU A 109 3.30 -0.19 7.93
N LEU A 110 4.64 -0.22 7.90
CA LEU A 110 5.44 -0.55 6.71
C LEU A 110 5.50 -2.06 6.40
N THR A 111 5.60 -2.90 7.44
CA THR A 111 5.67 -4.37 7.29
C THR A 111 4.30 -5.01 7.07
N SER A 112 3.23 -4.32 7.45
CA SER A 112 1.86 -4.82 7.43
C SER A 112 0.88 -3.69 7.17
N GLY A 113 0.96 -3.12 5.96
CA GLY A 113 0.15 -1.98 5.54
C GLY A 113 -1.35 -2.27 5.62
N TYR A 114 -2.09 -1.35 6.21
CA TYR A 114 -3.55 -1.40 6.34
C TYR A 114 -4.20 -0.42 5.35
N PRO A 115 -5.32 -0.77 4.70
CA PRO A 115 -6.18 -1.94 4.96
C PRO A 115 -5.64 -3.26 4.42
N GLY A 116 -4.63 -3.25 3.54
CA GLY A 116 -4.22 -4.43 2.79
C GLY A 116 -5.27 -4.82 1.76
N ALA A 117 -5.42 -6.11 1.48
CA ALA A 117 -6.46 -6.59 0.56
C ALA A 117 -7.86 -6.42 1.17
N ALA A 118 -8.75 -5.74 0.45
CA ALA A 118 -10.11 -5.48 0.88
C ALA A 118 -11.10 -5.44 -0.28
N ARG A 119 -12.37 -5.72 0.02
CA ARG A 119 -13.52 -5.30 -0.80
C ARG A 119 -14.09 -4.02 -0.23
N ILE A 120 -14.27 -3.05 -1.11
CA ILE A 120 -14.79 -1.72 -0.78
C ILE A 120 -15.90 -1.32 -1.75
N ASN A 121 -16.80 -0.45 -1.32
CA ASN A 121 -17.94 -0.01 -2.13
C ASN A 121 -17.55 1.10 -3.13
N GLN A 122 -18.49 1.48 -4.01
CA GLN A 122 -18.26 2.49 -5.04
C GLN A 122 -17.88 3.88 -4.49
N GLY A 123 -18.43 4.30 -3.34
CA GLY A 123 -18.07 5.57 -2.70
C GLY A 123 -16.63 5.57 -2.20
N ALA A 124 -16.22 4.48 -1.56
CA ALA A 124 -14.87 4.27 -1.08
C ALA A 124 -13.84 4.25 -2.23
N ILE A 125 -14.10 3.49 -3.31
CA ILE A 125 -13.15 3.43 -4.43
C ILE A 125 -13.12 4.75 -5.22
N TYR A 126 -14.25 5.46 -5.33
CA TYR A 126 -14.28 6.79 -5.92
C TYR A 126 -13.39 7.75 -5.13
N GLN A 127 -13.52 7.75 -3.80
CA GLN A 127 -12.68 8.56 -2.93
C GLN A 127 -11.20 8.19 -3.05
N TYR A 128 -10.87 6.89 -3.06
CA TYR A 128 -9.49 6.44 -3.24
C TYR A 128 -8.89 6.95 -4.56
N LEU A 129 -9.65 6.90 -5.65
CA LEU A 129 -9.18 7.28 -6.98
C LEU A 129 -9.10 8.79 -7.18
N TYR A 130 -10.11 9.55 -6.74
CA TYR A 130 -10.25 10.96 -7.09
C TYR A 130 -10.05 11.92 -5.91
N GLY A 131 -10.20 11.45 -4.68
CA GLY A 131 -10.20 12.29 -3.48
C GLY A 131 -8.85 12.95 -3.17
N GLY A 132 -7.75 12.34 -3.60
CA GLY A 132 -6.39 12.89 -3.45
C GLY A 132 -5.93 13.79 -4.61
N GLY A 133 -6.77 14.02 -5.64
CA GLY A 133 -6.46 14.90 -6.76
C GLY A 133 -5.37 14.41 -7.73
N GLY A 134 -4.96 13.14 -7.62
CA GLY A 134 -3.77 12.61 -8.30
C GLY A 134 -4.01 11.44 -9.25
N LEU A 135 -5.16 11.34 -9.91
CA LEU A 135 -5.38 10.28 -10.92
C LEU A 135 -4.94 10.77 -12.30
N GLU A 136 -3.89 10.15 -12.87
CA GLU A 136 -3.41 10.48 -14.22
C GLU A 136 -4.08 9.62 -15.29
N TYR A 137 -4.37 8.36 -14.96
CA TYR A 137 -4.92 7.40 -15.90
C TYR A 137 -5.85 6.43 -15.20
N ILE A 138 -6.93 6.06 -15.89
CA ILE A 138 -7.79 4.95 -15.54
C ILE A 138 -8.40 4.33 -16.79
N ALA A 139 -8.36 3.01 -16.86
CA ALA A 139 -9.07 2.24 -17.87
C ALA A 139 -9.42 0.85 -17.32
N TYR A 140 -10.30 0.14 -17.99
CA TYR A 140 -10.56 -1.27 -17.71
C TYR A 140 -10.32 -2.16 -18.93
N GLN A 141 -9.94 -3.40 -18.66
CA GLN A 141 -9.90 -4.50 -19.62
C GLN A 141 -10.89 -5.57 -19.19
N ARG A 142 -11.46 -6.24 -20.19
CA ARG A 142 -12.33 -7.39 -19.97
C ARG A 142 -11.60 -8.67 -20.32
N SER A 143 -12.12 -9.78 -19.80
CA SER A 143 -11.67 -11.08 -20.23
C SER A 143 -11.98 -11.28 -21.71
N ARG A 144 -10.97 -11.64 -22.50
CA ARG A 144 -11.09 -11.72 -23.96
C ARG A 144 -10.20 -12.81 -24.54
N SER A 145 -10.67 -13.43 -25.62
CA SER A 145 -9.91 -14.36 -26.46
C SER A 145 -10.00 -13.94 -27.93
N SER A 146 -9.36 -14.72 -28.81
CA SER A 146 -9.52 -14.55 -30.27
C SER A 146 -10.96 -14.68 -30.75
N ALA A 147 -11.83 -15.36 -29.99
CA ALA A 147 -13.25 -15.51 -30.28
C ALA A 147 -14.12 -14.32 -29.80
N GLY A 148 -13.53 -13.35 -29.09
CA GLY A 148 -14.25 -12.20 -28.52
C GLY A 148 -14.22 -12.18 -26.99
N TYR A 149 -15.11 -11.38 -26.40
CA TYR A 149 -15.25 -11.29 -24.94
C TYR A 149 -15.77 -12.60 -24.37
N ASP A 150 -15.22 -13.01 -23.22
CA ASP A 150 -15.63 -14.21 -22.50
C ASP A 150 -15.86 -13.91 -21.00
N THR A 151 -16.25 -14.94 -20.24
CA THR A 151 -16.63 -14.82 -18.83
C THR A 151 -15.54 -15.22 -17.85
N LYS A 152 -14.29 -15.47 -18.28
CA LYS A 152 -13.25 -15.99 -17.36
C LYS A 152 -12.93 -14.99 -16.24
N GLY A 153 -12.84 -13.70 -16.56
CA GLY A 153 -12.68 -12.63 -15.56
C GLY A 153 -13.80 -12.64 -14.52
N GLU A 154 -15.05 -12.87 -14.94
CA GLU A 154 -16.20 -13.01 -14.05
C GLU A 154 -16.10 -14.27 -13.18
N THR A 155 -15.63 -15.39 -13.74
CA THR A 155 -15.36 -16.60 -12.94
C THR A 155 -14.31 -16.33 -11.85
N ILE A 156 -13.27 -15.53 -12.15
CA ILE A 156 -12.25 -15.15 -11.17
C ILE A 156 -12.82 -14.28 -10.05
N THR A 157 -13.60 -13.23 -10.38
CA THR A 157 -14.24 -12.38 -9.36
C THR A 157 -15.20 -13.17 -8.50
N ASN A 158 -16.04 -13.99 -9.12
CA ASN A 158 -16.98 -14.85 -8.39
C ASN A 158 -16.23 -15.83 -7.49
N TRP A 159 -15.11 -16.40 -7.94
CA TRP A 159 -14.27 -17.22 -7.06
C TRP A 159 -13.79 -16.44 -5.84
N MET A 160 -13.28 -15.20 -6.01
CA MET A 160 -12.85 -14.37 -4.87
C MET A 160 -14.01 -14.10 -3.91
N LEU A 161 -15.18 -13.71 -4.41
CA LEU A 161 -16.35 -13.37 -3.60
C LEU A 161 -16.83 -14.54 -2.74
N HIS A 162 -16.77 -15.77 -3.26
CA HIS A 162 -17.31 -16.96 -2.60
C HIS A 162 -16.27 -17.77 -1.83
N SER A 163 -14.99 -17.70 -2.24
CA SER A 163 -13.96 -18.62 -1.74
C SER A 163 -12.90 -17.93 -0.87
N MET A 164 -12.69 -16.63 -1.02
CA MET A 164 -11.74 -15.92 -0.16
C MET A 164 -12.46 -15.44 1.11
N PRO A 165 -12.09 -15.96 2.30
CA PRO A 165 -12.71 -15.54 3.54
C PRO A 165 -12.44 -14.05 3.79
N THR A 166 -13.41 -13.37 4.39
CA THR A 166 -13.27 -11.95 4.76
C THR A 166 -13.52 -11.73 6.25
N VAL A 167 -13.09 -10.57 6.75
CA VAL A 167 -13.48 -10.03 8.04
C VAL A 167 -13.91 -8.59 7.87
N ALA A 168 -15.13 -8.29 8.32
CA ALA A 168 -15.60 -6.92 8.39
C ALA A 168 -14.79 -6.15 9.44
N THR A 169 -14.20 -5.04 9.03
CA THR A 169 -13.45 -4.14 9.90
C THR A 169 -14.06 -2.75 9.77
N ALA A 170 -14.32 -2.09 10.89
CA ALA A 170 -14.76 -0.70 10.88
C ALA A 170 -13.66 0.20 10.32
N SER A 171 -14.03 1.19 9.52
CA SER A 171 -13.10 2.19 9.02
C SER A 171 -12.48 2.97 10.17
N LYS A 172 -11.18 3.27 10.04
CA LYS A 172 -10.43 4.11 10.98
C LYS A 172 -10.86 5.57 10.93
N LYS A 173 -11.48 6.01 9.82
CA LYS A 173 -11.95 7.40 9.65
C LYS A 173 -13.41 7.57 10.06
N ASP A 174 -14.26 6.60 9.73
CA ASP A 174 -15.67 6.61 10.06
C ASP A 174 -16.10 5.22 10.51
N GLY A 175 -16.22 5.03 11.83
CA GLY A 175 -16.58 3.74 12.42
C GLY A 175 -17.97 3.21 12.04
N SER A 176 -18.81 4.01 11.39
CA SER A 176 -20.09 3.54 10.81
C SER A 176 -19.92 2.79 9.49
N GLN A 177 -18.78 2.97 8.82
CA GLN A 177 -18.45 2.30 7.56
C GLN A 177 -17.62 1.05 7.83
N SER A 178 -17.89 -0.02 7.08
CA SER A 178 -17.11 -1.25 7.15
C SER A 178 -16.45 -1.56 5.81
N LEU A 179 -15.19 -2.00 5.87
CA LEU A 179 -14.50 -2.64 4.76
C LEU A 179 -14.38 -4.15 5.02
N LEU A 180 -14.47 -4.95 3.97
CA LEU A 180 -14.36 -6.41 4.05
C LEU A 180 -12.92 -6.80 3.74
N ARG A 181 -12.08 -6.88 4.77
CA ARG A 181 -10.66 -7.27 4.63
C ARG A 181 -10.56 -8.74 4.24
N ILE A 182 -9.78 -9.04 3.23
CA ILE A 182 -9.58 -10.39 2.71
C ILE A 182 -8.55 -11.11 3.57
N LYS A 183 -8.83 -12.36 3.94
CA LYS A 183 -7.94 -13.23 4.71
C LYS A 183 -7.14 -14.14 3.79
N GLY A 184 -5.89 -14.36 4.16
CA GLY A 184 -5.01 -15.33 3.53
C GLY A 184 -5.30 -16.75 4.02
N ASP A 185 -4.58 -17.73 3.47
CA ASP A 185 -4.73 -19.14 3.82
C ASP A 185 -4.38 -19.43 5.29
N ASN A 186 -3.63 -18.55 5.94
CA ASN A 186 -3.33 -18.62 7.38
C ASN A 186 -4.46 -18.09 8.29
N GLY A 187 -5.58 -17.63 7.72
CA GLY A 187 -6.75 -17.10 8.44
C GLY A 187 -6.64 -15.65 8.90
N TYR A 188 -5.49 -14.99 8.70
CA TYR A 188 -5.27 -13.59 9.04
C TYR A 188 -5.53 -12.67 7.84
N PRO A 189 -5.92 -11.40 8.07
CA PRO A 189 -6.03 -10.42 7.00
C PRO A 189 -4.73 -10.30 6.21
N LEU A 190 -4.85 -10.24 4.89
CA LEU A 190 -3.75 -9.98 3.99
C LEU A 190 -3.31 -8.53 4.13
N ASN A 191 -2.00 -8.32 4.20
CA ASN A 191 -1.42 -7.01 4.40
C ASN A 191 -0.82 -6.50 3.10
N TYR A 192 -0.85 -5.18 2.92
CA TYR A 192 -0.06 -4.57 1.85
C TYR A 192 1.41 -4.55 2.27
N THR A 193 2.29 -5.11 1.43
CA THR A 193 3.70 -5.25 1.80
C THR A 193 4.63 -4.88 0.65
N LEU A 194 5.43 -3.83 0.83
CA LEU A 194 6.35 -3.31 -0.19
C LEU A 194 7.37 -4.36 -0.68
N TYR A 195 7.80 -5.27 0.21
CA TYR A 195 8.71 -6.35 -0.15
C TYR A 195 8.19 -7.25 -1.28
N GLN A 196 6.88 -7.44 -1.37
CA GLN A 196 6.24 -8.26 -2.41
C GLN A 196 6.35 -7.65 -3.81
N TYR A 197 6.77 -6.38 -3.95
CA TYR A 197 7.16 -5.83 -5.25
C TYR A 197 8.52 -6.34 -5.73
N ARG A 198 9.43 -6.67 -4.80
CA ARG A 198 10.76 -7.19 -5.12
C ARG A 198 10.74 -8.71 -5.25
N ASP A 199 10.08 -9.38 -4.31
CA ASP A 199 10.05 -10.83 -4.24
C ASP A 199 8.65 -11.30 -3.85
N LEU A 200 7.91 -11.76 -4.87
CA LEU A 200 6.57 -12.32 -4.70
C LEU A 200 6.56 -13.77 -4.19
N GLU A 201 7.75 -14.37 -3.97
CA GLU A 201 7.94 -15.75 -3.54
C GLU A 201 7.13 -16.75 -4.39
N ASN A 202 6.11 -17.39 -3.81
CA ASN A 202 5.18 -18.27 -4.53
C ASN A 202 3.73 -17.81 -4.38
N VAL A 203 3.49 -16.56 -4.00
CA VAL A 203 2.14 -16.05 -3.72
C VAL A 203 1.23 -16.21 -4.93
N HIS A 204 1.68 -15.84 -6.12
CA HIS A 204 0.93 -16.01 -7.37
C HIS A 204 0.55 -17.47 -7.71
N LEU A 205 1.14 -18.46 -7.02
CA LEU A 205 0.86 -19.89 -7.15
C LEU A 205 0.03 -20.44 -5.99
N GLY A 206 -0.57 -19.57 -5.18
CA GLY A 206 -1.40 -19.97 -4.06
C GLY A 206 -0.66 -20.17 -2.74
N ALA A 207 0.61 -19.76 -2.63
CA ALA A 207 1.35 -19.84 -1.36
C ALA A 207 1.13 -18.59 -0.48
N ALA A 208 1.48 -18.69 0.80
CA ALA A 208 1.58 -17.52 1.67
C ALA A 208 2.83 -16.72 1.34
N GLY A 209 2.72 -15.39 1.37
CA GLY A 209 3.84 -14.47 1.23
C GLY A 209 4.45 -14.08 2.58
N TRP A 210 5.62 -13.47 2.53
CA TRP A 210 6.29 -12.85 3.66
C TRP A 210 5.35 -11.88 4.37
N ASN A 211 5.21 -12.04 5.69
CA ASN A 211 4.26 -11.30 6.54
C ASN A 211 2.81 -11.33 6.07
N ASN A 212 2.38 -12.44 5.44
CA ASN A 212 1.05 -12.55 4.84
C ASN A 212 0.77 -11.41 3.84
N GLY A 213 1.85 -10.95 3.18
CA GLY A 213 1.85 -9.79 2.32
C GLY A 213 1.44 -10.13 0.91
N MET A 214 0.65 -9.25 0.30
CA MET A 214 0.40 -9.23 -1.14
C MET A 214 0.42 -7.78 -1.66
N VAL A 215 0.37 -7.66 -2.99
CA VAL A 215 0.08 -6.41 -3.69
C VAL A 215 -1.02 -6.69 -4.72
N CYS A 216 -1.78 -5.67 -5.13
CA CYS A 216 -2.96 -5.84 -5.99
C CYS A 216 -2.77 -6.83 -7.15
N SER A 217 -1.67 -6.66 -7.88
CA SER A 217 -1.41 -7.43 -9.07
C SER A 217 -1.12 -8.90 -8.77
N THR A 218 -0.39 -9.16 -7.69
CA THR A 218 -0.12 -10.52 -7.19
C THR A 218 -1.39 -11.16 -6.62
N MET A 219 -2.24 -10.40 -5.92
CA MET A 219 -3.55 -10.88 -5.45
C MET A 219 -4.47 -11.28 -6.62
N ILE A 220 -4.51 -10.48 -7.69
CA ILE A 220 -5.30 -10.80 -8.89
C ILE A 220 -4.73 -12.05 -9.60
N ALA A 221 -3.40 -12.18 -9.66
CA ALA A 221 -2.76 -13.40 -10.17
C ALA A 221 -3.07 -14.64 -9.31
N TYR A 222 -3.03 -14.50 -7.98
CA TYR A 222 -3.45 -15.53 -7.04
C TYR A 222 -4.89 -15.97 -7.31
N ALA A 223 -5.81 -15.01 -7.46
CA ALA A 223 -7.21 -15.30 -7.76
C ALA A 223 -7.39 -16.02 -9.10
N GLN A 224 -6.66 -15.61 -10.15
CA GLN A 224 -6.67 -16.30 -11.44
C GLN A 224 -6.21 -17.76 -11.32
N TYR A 225 -5.11 -18.00 -10.62
CA TYR A 225 -4.58 -19.34 -10.39
C TYR A 225 -5.60 -20.22 -9.66
N LYS A 226 -6.16 -19.72 -8.56
CA LYS A 226 -7.10 -20.47 -7.71
C LYS A 226 -8.45 -20.70 -8.38
N ALA A 227 -8.86 -19.83 -9.29
CA ALA A 227 -10.04 -20.02 -10.14
C ALA A 227 -9.82 -21.04 -11.28
N GLY A 228 -8.62 -21.62 -11.41
CA GLY A 228 -8.32 -22.71 -12.35
C GLY A 228 -7.86 -22.24 -13.73
N PHE A 229 -7.52 -20.97 -13.91
CA PHE A 229 -7.01 -20.43 -15.19
C PHE A 229 -5.49 -20.46 -15.31
N GLY A 230 -4.81 -21.11 -14.36
CA GLY A 230 -3.36 -21.26 -14.35
C GLY A 230 -2.62 -20.02 -13.84
N PRO A 231 -1.30 -20.16 -13.63
CA PRO A 231 -0.49 -19.11 -13.03
C PRO A 231 -0.22 -17.97 -13.99
N VAL A 232 -0.13 -16.75 -13.45
CA VAL A 232 0.44 -15.61 -14.17
C VAL A 232 1.95 -15.64 -13.98
N SER A 233 2.70 -15.84 -15.06
CA SER A 233 4.16 -15.89 -14.96
C SER A 233 4.73 -14.54 -14.50
N ALA A 234 5.40 -14.58 -13.34
CA ALA A 234 6.19 -13.47 -12.81
C ALA A 234 7.19 -12.96 -13.85
N PHE A 235 7.37 -11.64 -13.90
CA PHE A 235 8.43 -11.03 -14.68
C PHE A 235 9.66 -10.83 -13.81
N THR A 236 10.83 -11.12 -14.38
CA THR A 236 12.12 -10.88 -13.70
C THR A 236 12.75 -9.63 -14.27
N TYR A 237 12.83 -8.57 -13.47
CA TYR A 237 13.58 -7.37 -13.83
C TYR A 237 15.06 -7.62 -13.54
N ASP A 238 15.92 -7.20 -14.45
CA ASP A 238 17.36 -7.32 -14.26
C ASP A 238 17.85 -6.49 -13.07
N HIS A 239 19.09 -6.76 -12.67
CA HIS A 239 19.72 -6.12 -11.53
C HIS A 239 19.75 -4.58 -11.67
N ALA A 240 20.11 -4.06 -12.85
CA ALA A 240 20.19 -2.62 -13.10
C ALA A 240 18.82 -1.93 -12.94
N THR A 241 17.77 -2.58 -13.42
CA THR A 241 16.39 -2.12 -13.31
C THR A 241 15.92 -2.12 -11.85
N LEU A 242 16.27 -3.13 -11.07
CA LEU A 242 16.00 -3.16 -9.62
C LEU A 242 16.72 -2.00 -8.89
N VAL A 243 18.00 -1.75 -9.20
CA VAL A 243 18.74 -0.64 -8.61
C VAL A 243 18.10 0.71 -8.96
N SER A 244 17.70 0.90 -10.22
CA SER A 244 16.96 2.08 -10.68
C SER A 244 15.65 2.28 -9.90
N ALA A 245 14.87 1.22 -9.71
CA ALA A 245 13.64 1.24 -8.94
C ALA A 245 13.87 1.65 -7.48
N GLY A 246 14.88 1.06 -6.84
CA GLY A 246 15.23 1.36 -5.45
C GLY A 246 15.71 2.81 -5.26
N ASN A 247 16.49 3.34 -6.21
CA ASN A 247 16.90 4.75 -6.21
C ASN A 247 15.72 5.67 -6.44
N SER A 248 14.80 5.33 -7.34
CA SER A 248 13.59 6.10 -7.62
C SER A 248 12.67 6.17 -6.40
N LEU A 249 12.51 5.06 -5.67
CA LEU A 249 11.77 5.01 -4.41
C LEU A 249 12.41 5.91 -3.35
N TYR A 250 13.72 5.75 -3.14
CA TYR A 250 14.46 6.55 -2.17
C TYR A 250 14.31 8.05 -2.45
N ASN A 251 14.59 8.48 -3.68
CA ASN A 251 14.50 9.90 -4.07
C ASN A 251 13.08 10.43 -3.91
N ALA A 252 12.05 9.64 -4.22
CA ALA A 252 10.67 10.06 -4.06
C ALA A 252 10.30 10.27 -2.59
N VAL A 253 10.65 9.33 -1.70
CA VAL A 253 10.38 9.45 -0.26
C VAL A 253 11.11 10.68 0.32
N GLU A 254 12.38 10.84 -0.01
CA GLU A 254 13.18 11.97 0.47
C GLU A 254 12.62 13.31 -0.02
N ASN A 255 12.27 13.41 -1.31
CA ASN A 255 11.72 14.64 -1.89
C ASN A 255 10.33 14.99 -1.32
N GLU A 256 9.42 14.02 -1.21
CA GLU A 256 8.08 14.25 -0.65
C GLU A 256 8.16 14.66 0.84
N CYS A 257 9.07 14.04 1.60
CA CYS A 257 9.34 14.44 2.98
C CYS A 257 9.90 15.86 3.08
N ASN A 258 10.90 16.21 2.26
CA ASN A 258 11.53 17.53 2.29
C ASN A 258 10.60 18.66 1.84
N THR A 259 9.73 18.38 0.87
CA THR A 259 8.77 19.37 0.34
C THR A 259 7.51 19.48 1.20
N GLY A 260 7.22 18.50 2.05
CA GLY A 260 5.97 18.43 2.80
C GLY A 260 4.75 18.23 1.89
N LEU A 261 4.95 17.66 0.69
CA LEU A 261 3.91 17.40 -0.30
C LEU A 261 3.99 15.93 -0.76
N GLY A 262 2.84 15.26 -0.87
CA GLY A 262 2.76 13.88 -1.36
C GLY A 262 2.29 12.87 -0.31
N PHE A 263 2.77 11.64 -0.39
CA PHE A 263 2.42 10.56 0.52
C PHE A 263 3.23 10.64 1.84
N TRP A 264 4.36 11.34 1.86
CA TRP A 264 5.27 11.37 3.02
C TRP A 264 5.34 12.73 3.73
N THR A 265 4.30 13.57 3.60
CA THR A 265 4.30 14.97 4.08
C THR A 265 4.61 15.12 5.56
N ASP A 266 4.14 14.18 6.38
CA ASP A 266 4.10 14.36 7.83
C ASP A 266 5.44 14.02 8.50
N ILE A 267 6.41 13.49 7.74
CA ILE A 267 7.78 13.16 8.21
C ILE A 267 8.65 14.42 8.35
N GLY A 268 8.50 15.44 7.51
CA GLY A 268 9.33 16.65 7.62
C GLY A 268 8.99 17.54 8.82
N SER A 269 7.79 17.37 9.39
CA SER A 269 7.15 18.35 10.28
C SER A 269 7.64 18.36 11.74
N LYS A 270 8.41 17.36 12.17
CA LYS A 270 8.83 17.18 13.58
C LYS A 270 10.27 17.63 13.80
N ALA A 271 10.44 18.88 14.24
CA ALA A 271 11.72 19.60 14.35
C ALA A 271 12.69 19.16 15.49
N THR A 272 12.79 17.86 15.82
CA THR A 272 13.51 17.39 17.03
C THR A 272 14.74 16.52 16.78
N CYS A 273 15.11 16.22 15.53
CA CYS A 273 16.29 15.42 15.22
C CYS A 273 17.44 16.31 14.76
N PHE A 274 18.66 15.99 15.19
CA PHE A 274 19.84 16.83 14.96
C PHE A 274 20.35 16.83 13.52
N GLU A 275 19.90 15.89 12.65
CA GLU A 275 20.13 15.90 11.19
C GLU A 275 19.27 14.83 10.48
N GLY A 276 19.02 14.97 9.16
CA GLY A 276 18.81 13.85 8.22
C GLY A 276 17.45 13.13 8.11
N ILE A 277 16.37 13.58 8.76
CA ILE A 277 15.14 12.75 8.91
C ILE A 277 14.52 12.22 7.60
N CYS A 278 14.54 13.01 6.52
CA CYS A 278 13.96 12.60 5.25
C CYS A 278 14.81 11.56 4.53
N ASP A 279 16.12 11.64 4.67
CA ASP A 279 17.08 10.64 4.20
C ASP A 279 16.93 9.34 5.02
N ASP A 280 16.77 9.42 6.35
CA ASP A 280 16.48 8.25 7.20
C ASP A 280 15.18 7.55 6.78
N ALA A 281 14.12 8.30 6.52
CA ALA A 281 12.86 7.76 6.05
C ALA A 281 13.02 7.09 4.68
N ALA A 282 13.73 7.72 3.75
CA ALA A 282 14.01 7.17 2.44
C ALA A 282 14.81 5.87 2.52
N ARG A 283 15.82 5.80 3.38
CA ARG A 283 16.57 4.56 3.65
C ARG A 283 15.69 3.49 4.27
N GLN A 284 14.85 3.84 5.25
CA GLN A 284 13.94 2.91 5.90
C GLN A 284 12.95 2.27 4.91
N VAL A 285 12.29 3.07 4.07
CA VAL A 285 11.35 2.59 3.05
C VAL A 285 12.07 1.76 1.99
N ARG A 286 13.26 2.19 1.56
CA ARG A 286 14.09 1.44 0.62
C ARG A 286 14.53 0.09 1.19
N ASN A 287 14.91 0.01 2.47
CA ASN A 287 15.26 -1.25 3.12
C ASN A 287 14.05 -2.18 3.26
N CYS A 288 12.86 -1.63 3.48
CA CYS A 288 11.61 -2.37 3.54
C CYS A 288 11.27 -3.06 2.21
N MET A 289 11.28 -2.33 1.10
CA MET A 289 11.10 -2.89 -0.26
C MET A 289 12.29 -3.77 -0.64
N ALA A 290 13.48 -3.25 -0.35
CA ALA A 290 14.81 -3.85 -0.30
C ALA A 290 14.82 -5.31 0.10
N ALA A 291 14.42 -5.56 1.34
CA ALA A 291 14.80 -6.75 2.09
C ALA A 291 13.77 -7.18 3.14
N GLY A 292 12.61 -6.52 3.21
CA GLY A 292 11.65 -6.70 4.30
C GLY A 292 12.14 -6.11 5.63
N GLN A 293 13.28 -5.42 5.63
CA GLN A 293 13.88 -4.85 6.84
C GLN A 293 13.42 -3.39 7.02
N CYS A 294 12.18 -3.22 7.48
CA CYS A 294 11.57 -1.90 7.65
C CYS A 294 11.93 -1.23 8.99
N GLY A 295 12.66 -1.93 9.87
CA GLY A 295 13.06 -1.47 11.21
C GLY A 295 14.46 -0.87 11.29
N THR A 296 15.05 -0.50 10.15
CA THR A 296 16.38 0.10 10.09
C THR A 296 16.50 1.07 8.92
N ASP A 297 17.23 2.15 9.14
CA ASP A 297 17.70 3.13 8.17
C ASP A 297 19.12 2.84 7.68
N SER A 298 19.75 1.72 8.05
CA SER A 298 21.12 1.42 7.64
C SER A 298 21.22 1.26 6.13
N SER A 299 22.08 2.07 5.50
CA SER A 299 22.33 1.97 4.05
C SER A 299 22.96 0.65 3.63
N SER A 300 23.61 -0.06 4.56
CA SER A 300 24.25 -1.35 4.29
C SER A 300 23.27 -2.42 3.80
N VAL A 301 22.01 -2.38 4.25
CA VAL A 301 20.98 -3.36 3.90
C VAL A 301 20.68 -3.31 2.41
N TRP A 302 20.25 -2.15 1.90
CA TRP A 302 19.97 -2.02 0.47
C TRP A 302 21.24 -2.01 -0.38
N SER A 303 22.38 -1.53 0.14
CA SER A 303 23.66 -1.52 -0.59
C SER A 303 24.16 -2.93 -0.90
N ASN A 304 24.00 -3.88 0.02
CA ASN A 304 24.37 -5.28 -0.24
C ASN A 304 23.61 -5.87 -1.43
N ILE A 305 22.34 -5.52 -1.56
CA ILE A 305 21.49 -5.94 -2.69
C ILE A 305 21.86 -5.20 -3.97
N ALA A 306 22.09 -3.89 -3.88
CA ALA A 306 22.49 -3.08 -5.03
C ALA A 306 23.89 -3.43 -5.56
N ASN A 307 24.75 -4.02 -4.73
CA ASN A 307 26.11 -4.42 -5.10
C ASN A 307 26.22 -5.89 -5.51
N ASP A 308 25.20 -6.72 -5.27
CA ASP A 308 25.18 -8.11 -5.72
C ASP A 308 24.54 -8.21 -7.12
N PRO A 309 25.33 -8.42 -8.18
CA PRO A 309 24.82 -8.47 -9.55
C PRO A 309 23.88 -9.66 -9.82
N ASN A 310 23.81 -10.64 -8.90
CA ASN A 310 22.89 -11.77 -9.01
C ASN A 310 21.49 -11.46 -8.45
N THR A 311 21.34 -10.34 -7.75
CA THR A 311 20.04 -9.97 -7.20
C THR A 311 19.12 -9.38 -8.27
N VAL A 312 17.93 -9.93 -8.38
CA VAL A 312 16.88 -9.55 -9.34
C VAL A 312 15.55 -9.34 -8.61
N SER A 313 14.62 -8.62 -9.25
CA SER A 313 13.24 -8.53 -8.77
C SER A 313 12.37 -9.52 -9.54
N ARG A 314 11.52 -10.26 -8.84
CA ARG A 314 10.48 -11.11 -9.43
C ARG A 314 9.13 -10.57 -8.99
N SER A 315 8.38 -10.01 -9.93
CA SER A 315 7.11 -9.34 -9.64
C SER A 315 6.06 -9.58 -10.71
N ILE A 316 4.81 -9.29 -10.39
CA ILE A 316 3.73 -9.14 -11.35
C ILE A 316 3.30 -7.69 -11.25
N SER A 317 3.60 -6.88 -12.27
CA SER A 317 3.16 -5.49 -12.32
C SER A 317 1.71 -5.39 -12.83
N PRO A 318 1.02 -4.27 -12.60
CA PRO A 318 -0.27 -3.98 -13.25
C PRO A 318 -0.18 -4.06 -14.79
N ASP A 319 0.93 -3.62 -15.37
CA ASP A 319 1.17 -3.69 -16.81
C ASP A 319 1.33 -5.13 -17.30
N ARG A 320 2.01 -5.99 -16.54
CA ARG A 320 2.10 -7.44 -16.83
C ARG A 320 0.74 -8.12 -16.79
N LEU A 321 -0.14 -7.72 -15.86
CA LEU A 321 -1.50 -8.25 -15.79
C LEU A 321 -2.30 -7.89 -17.04
N GLY A 322 -2.25 -6.64 -17.47
CA GLY A 322 -3.03 -6.22 -18.61
C GLY A 322 -2.34 -6.38 -19.97
N GLY A 323 -1.16 -7.01 -20.02
CA GLY A 323 -0.52 -7.34 -21.29
C GLY A 323 0.20 -6.18 -21.97
N TRP A 324 0.70 -5.19 -21.22
CA TRP A 324 1.45 -4.04 -21.77
C TRP A 324 2.95 -4.11 -21.50
N SER A 325 3.67 -3.04 -21.87
CA SER A 325 5.00 -2.63 -21.40
C SER A 325 6.15 -3.63 -21.54
N GLY A 326 6.66 -3.84 -22.76
CA GLY A 326 7.96 -4.50 -22.99
C GLY A 326 8.04 -5.98 -22.56
N HIS A 327 6.98 -6.50 -21.98
CA HIS A 327 6.80 -7.86 -21.54
C HIS A 327 6.59 -8.75 -22.78
N PRO A 328 7.55 -9.61 -23.17
CA PRO A 328 7.37 -10.45 -24.33
C PRO A 328 6.25 -11.48 -24.09
N TYR A 329 5.34 -11.59 -25.04
CA TYR A 329 4.28 -12.58 -25.06
C TYR A 329 4.29 -13.33 -26.41
N SER A 330 4.33 -14.65 -26.36
CA SER A 330 4.03 -15.51 -27.51
C SER A 330 2.73 -16.28 -27.22
N GLY A 331 1.64 -15.94 -27.91
CA GLY A 331 0.34 -16.64 -27.77
C GLY A 331 -0.77 -15.83 -27.11
N ALA A 332 -1.62 -16.47 -26.31
CA ALA A 332 -2.90 -15.94 -25.80
C ALA A 332 -2.79 -14.84 -24.71
N GLY A 333 -1.63 -14.22 -24.55
CA GLY A 333 -1.32 -13.22 -23.53
C GLY A 333 -1.01 -13.83 -22.15
N THR A 334 -0.60 -13.01 -21.17
CA THR A 334 -0.20 -13.44 -19.81
C THR A 334 -1.32 -13.78 -18.87
N THR A 335 -2.50 -13.21 -19.12
CA THR A 335 -3.67 -13.29 -18.25
C THR A 335 -4.93 -13.35 -19.09
N VAL A 336 -6.07 -13.63 -18.44
CA VAL A 336 -7.36 -13.60 -19.13
C VAL A 336 -7.74 -12.20 -19.67
N TRP A 337 -7.14 -11.13 -19.13
CA TRP A 337 -7.40 -9.73 -19.54
C TRP A 337 -6.45 -9.21 -20.61
N SER A 338 -5.27 -9.83 -20.72
CA SER A 338 -4.17 -9.32 -21.55
C SER A 338 -4.45 -9.22 -23.05
N TYR A 339 -5.50 -9.89 -23.55
CA TYR A 339 -5.91 -9.81 -24.96
C TYR A 339 -6.82 -8.61 -25.26
N ASP A 340 -7.41 -7.99 -24.24
CA ASP A 340 -8.29 -6.85 -24.45
C ASP A 340 -7.52 -5.52 -24.53
N THR A 341 -8.15 -4.51 -25.11
CA THR A 341 -7.62 -3.14 -25.14
C THR A 341 -8.16 -2.32 -23.98
N SER A 342 -7.56 -1.16 -23.71
CA SER A 342 -8.06 -0.23 -22.70
C SER A 342 -9.44 0.33 -23.06
N ASN A 343 -10.43 0.13 -22.19
CA ASN A 343 -11.76 0.74 -22.27
C ASN A 343 -11.87 1.88 -21.24
N THR A 344 -12.53 2.97 -21.61
CA THR A 344 -12.69 4.14 -20.73
C THR A 344 -13.61 3.84 -19.55
N VAL A 345 -13.14 4.11 -18.33
CA VAL A 345 -13.99 4.10 -17.13
C VAL A 345 -14.86 5.36 -17.11
N GLN A 346 -16.16 5.19 -16.89
CA GLN A 346 -17.13 6.27 -16.75
C GLN A 346 -18.03 6.02 -15.55
N TRP A 347 -18.31 7.06 -14.77
CA TRP A 347 -19.22 7.04 -13.62
C TRP A 347 -20.63 7.42 -14.06
N ASN A 348 -21.36 6.47 -14.61
CA ASN A 348 -22.67 6.71 -15.23
C ASN A 348 -23.71 5.61 -14.98
N SER A 349 -23.41 4.59 -14.16
CA SER A 349 -24.44 3.64 -13.71
C SER A 349 -25.16 4.21 -12.48
N GLY A 350 -26.48 4.01 -12.35
CA GLY A 350 -27.24 4.64 -11.26
C GLY A 350 -26.83 4.14 -9.87
N GLY A 351 -26.92 5.02 -8.85
CA GLY A 351 -26.78 4.68 -7.43
C GLY A 351 -25.90 5.67 -6.67
N ASN A 352 -26.34 6.10 -5.48
CA ASN A 352 -25.53 6.93 -4.59
C ASN A 352 -24.99 6.08 -3.44
N VAL A 353 -23.66 6.06 -3.27
CA VAL A 353 -23.01 5.24 -2.26
C VAL A 353 -21.93 6.07 -1.57
N TYR A 354 -22.01 6.15 -0.24
CA TYR A 354 -20.94 6.63 0.63
C TYR A 354 -20.12 5.44 1.13
N GLY A 355 -18.82 5.61 1.30
CA GLY A 355 -17.98 4.60 1.92
C GLY A 355 -16.57 5.08 2.20
N CYS A 356 -15.85 4.30 3.00
CA CYS A 356 -14.46 4.54 3.36
C CYS A 356 -13.58 3.37 2.92
N TRP A 357 -12.37 3.65 2.44
CA TRP A 357 -11.44 2.61 2.02
C TRP A 357 -10.46 2.17 3.12
N PHE A 358 -10.34 2.92 4.23
CA PHE A 358 -9.58 2.51 5.41
C PHE A 358 -10.21 3.02 6.71
#